data_AF-A0A8X7TYJ6-F1
#
_entry.id   AF-A0A8X7TYJ6-F1
#
_cell.length_a   1.000
_cell.length_b   1.000
_cell.length_c   1.000
_cell.angle_alpha   90.00
_cell.angle_beta   90.00
_cell.angle_gamma   90.00
#
_symmetry.space_group_name_H-M   'P 1'
#
loop_
_entity.id
_entity.type
_entity.pdbx_description
1 polymer ?
#
loop_
_entity_poly.entity_id
_entity_poly.type
_entity_poly.pdbx_seq_one_letter_code
_entity_poly.pdbx_strand_id
1 'polypeptide(L)'
;MINLSLTICNALLVIDQETWRRQKNESLSSTTTLSSFPAQRVAYVTLLHSSESYVCGAIALAQSIRQSGSRHDMILLHDDSIKNKSRIGLSLAGWKLRRVERISSPFSEKGSYNEWNYSKLRVWQATDYDKLVFIDADFIIAKNVDYLFFYPQLSAAGNNRVLFNSGVMVLEPSACLFEELMQQSFKIKSYNGGDQGFLNEYFVWWHRLSKRVNTMKYFGEETNIGPKRNLPDNLEGIHYLGIKPWRCYRDYDCNWDLTTRRVYASESVNKKWWKVYDKMPKKLQRYCGLTRKMDKNIEKWMKAAKVKGFPEKHWRLQVGDPRKRNLVD
;
A
#
# COMPACT_ATOMS: atom_id res chain seq x y z
N MET A 1 0.77 -25.26 32.62
CA MET A 1 0.95 -24.01 33.39
C MET A 1 1.75 -23.05 32.54
N ILE A 2 1.09 -22.15 31.83
CA ILE A 2 1.74 -21.11 31.03
C ILE A 2 1.65 -19.83 31.85
N ASN A 3 2.80 -19.34 32.29
CA ASN A 3 2.91 -18.07 33.02
C ASN A 3 2.74 -16.93 32.01
N LEU A 4 1.51 -16.43 31.85
CA LEU A 4 1.24 -15.19 31.16
C LEU A 4 1.64 -14.04 32.10
N SER A 5 2.85 -13.51 31.90
CA SER A 5 3.21 -12.22 32.48
C SER A 5 2.33 -11.16 31.82
N LEU A 6 1.22 -10.82 32.48
CA LEU A 6 0.39 -9.67 32.21
C LEU A 6 1.23 -8.42 32.50
N THR A 7 1.97 -7.95 31.51
CA THR A 7 2.45 -6.57 31.51
C THR A 7 1.26 -5.71 31.10
N ILE A 8 0.47 -5.27 32.08
CA ILE A 8 -0.54 -4.24 31.88
C ILE A 8 0.22 -2.99 31.40
N CYS A 9 -0.15 -2.45 30.22
CA CYS A 9 0.30 -1.13 29.78
C CYS A 9 -0.16 -0.12 30.85
N ASN A 10 0.72 0.22 31.80
CA ASN A 10 0.53 1.39 32.64
C ASN A 10 0.69 2.61 31.74
N ALA A 11 -0.42 3.05 31.17
CA ALA A 11 -0.54 4.42 30.70
C ALA A 11 -0.30 5.30 31.93
N LEU A 12 0.84 5.98 31.98
CA LEU A 12 0.96 7.19 32.77
C LEU A 12 -0.13 8.12 32.26
N LEU A 13 -1.23 8.21 33.01
CA LEU A 13 -2.21 9.27 32.91
C LEU A 13 -1.47 10.58 33.21
N VAL A 14 -0.84 11.14 32.19
CA VAL A 14 -0.57 12.58 32.19
C VAL A 14 -1.95 13.20 32.09
N ILE A 15 -2.42 13.68 33.24
CA ILE A 15 -3.64 14.49 33.33
C ILE A 15 -3.44 15.64 32.35
N ASP A 16 -4.23 15.61 31.29
CA ASP A 16 -4.31 16.65 30.26
C ASP A 16 -4.80 17.92 30.95
N GLN A 17 -3.87 18.76 31.42
CA GLN A 17 -4.20 20.12 31.77
C GLN A 17 -4.49 20.84 30.45
N GLU A 18 -5.78 21.11 30.20
CA GLU A 18 -6.27 21.92 29.08
C GLU A 18 -5.44 23.21 28.93
N THR A 19 -4.45 23.19 28.04
CA THR A 19 -3.51 24.31 27.80
C THR A 19 -4.17 25.53 27.16
N TRP A 20 -5.48 25.51 26.92
CA TRP A 20 -6.23 26.54 26.21
C TRP A 20 -7.01 27.51 27.10
N ARG A 21 -7.10 27.29 28.42
CA ARG A 21 -7.59 28.32 29.36
C ARG A 21 -6.47 29.28 29.71
N ARG A 22 -6.28 30.31 28.87
CA ARG A 22 -5.49 31.50 29.23
C ARG A 22 -6.13 32.18 30.45
N GLN A 23 -5.53 32.01 31.62
CA GLN A 23 -5.66 33.01 32.69
C GLN A 23 -5.10 34.32 32.15
N LYS A 24 -5.97 35.33 32.07
CA LYS A 24 -5.60 36.70 31.77
C LYS A 24 -4.85 37.27 32.98
N ASN A 25 -3.76 37.96 32.66
CA ASN A 25 -2.91 38.80 33.51
C ASN A 25 -1.83 38.06 34.30
N GLU A 26 -0.60 38.11 33.80
CA GLU A 26 0.46 38.90 34.43
C GLU A 26 1.64 39.07 33.46
N SER A 27 2.25 40.25 33.52
CA SER A 27 3.38 40.66 32.70
C SER A 27 4.65 39.91 33.09
N LEU A 28 5.18 39.08 32.19
CA LEU A 28 6.58 38.66 32.28
C LEU A 28 7.27 38.77 30.92
N SER A 29 8.12 39.79 30.82
CA SER A 29 9.28 39.80 29.94
C SER A 29 10.10 38.54 30.20
N SER A 30 10.08 37.59 29.27
CA SER A 30 11.08 36.54 29.20
C SER A 30 11.34 36.21 27.74
N THR A 31 12.60 36.39 27.36
CA THR A 31 13.19 35.92 26.11
C THR A 31 13.11 34.40 26.12
N THR A 32 11.95 33.87 25.71
CA THR A 32 11.76 32.43 25.55
C THR A 32 12.52 32.03 24.30
N THR A 33 13.70 31.45 24.47
CA THR A 33 14.30 30.59 23.45
C THR A 33 13.21 29.62 23.01
N LEU A 34 12.73 29.76 21.77
CA LEU A 34 11.81 28.81 21.16
C LEU A 34 12.42 27.42 21.36
N SER A 35 11.87 26.65 22.29
CA SER A 35 12.22 25.25 22.42
C SER A 35 11.87 24.63 21.08
N SER A 36 12.89 24.27 20.31
CA SER A 36 12.75 23.46 19.10
C SER A 36 11.96 22.22 19.50
N PHE A 37 10.65 22.20 19.22
CA PHE A 37 9.88 20.98 19.32
C PHE A 37 10.64 19.92 18.52
N PRO A 38 10.92 18.74 19.10
CA PRO A 38 11.63 17.70 18.38
C PRO A 38 10.88 17.44 17.07
N ALA A 39 11.61 17.45 15.96
CA ALA A 39 11.03 17.22 14.64
C ALA A 39 10.32 15.86 14.67
N GLN A 40 9.04 15.85 14.28
CA GLN A 40 8.22 14.64 14.28
C GLN A 40 8.88 13.57 13.40
N ARG A 41 9.12 12.37 13.95
CA ARG A 41 9.70 11.25 13.23
C ARG A 41 8.61 10.62 12.37
N VAL A 42 8.70 10.79 11.06
CA VAL A 42 7.67 10.31 10.13
C VAL A 42 8.25 9.44 9.03
N ALA A 43 7.48 8.44 8.60
CA ALA A 43 7.87 7.56 7.50
C ALA A 43 6.68 7.08 6.66
N TYR A 44 6.95 6.82 5.39
CA TYR A 44 6.13 5.93 4.59
C TYR A 44 6.40 4.49 5.00
N VAL A 45 5.36 3.67 5.05
CA VAL A 45 5.49 2.25 5.42
C VAL A 45 4.71 1.36 4.45
N THR A 46 5.31 0.24 4.08
CA THR A 46 4.64 -0.83 3.32
C THR A 46 4.97 -2.19 3.92
N LEU A 47 4.25 -3.22 3.50
CA LEU A 47 4.42 -4.59 3.98
C LEU A 47 4.47 -5.57 2.81
N LEU A 48 5.44 -6.49 2.84
CA LEU A 48 5.50 -7.64 1.95
C LEU A 48 5.47 -8.94 2.76
N HIS A 49 4.55 -9.85 2.46
CA HIS A 49 4.49 -11.16 3.11
C HIS A 49 3.99 -12.23 2.14
N SER A 50 4.20 -13.51 2.50
CA SER A 50 3.72 -14.69 1.78
C SER A 50 4.24 -14.90 0.34
N SER A 51 4.79 -13.89 -0.35
CA SER A 51 5.15 -13.97 -1.76
C SER A 51 6.12 -12.87 -2.21
N GLU A 52 7.04 -13.23 -3.11
CA GLU A 52 7.91 -12.31 -3.87
C GLU A 52 7.14 -11.48 -4.92
N SER A 53 5.87 -11.80 -5.18
CA SER A 53 5.12 -11.22 -6.31
C SER A 53 4.90 -9.70 -6.25
N TYR A 54 5.08 -9.09 -5.08
CA TYR A 54 4.95 -7.64 -4.86
C TYR A 54 6.28 -6.92 -4.67
N VAL A 55 7.44 -7.61 -4.77
CA VAL A 55 8.77 -6.98 -4.66
C VAL A 55 8.92 -5.85 -5.68
N CYS A 56 8.57 -6.10 -6.95
CA CYS A 56 8.62 -5.06 -7.98
C CYS A 56 7.66 -3.89 -7.68
N GLY A 57 6.49 -4.18 -7.14
CA GLY A 57 5.52 -3.16 -6.71
C GLY A 57 6.09 -2.25 -5.62
N ALA A 58 6.68 -2.83 -4.56
CA ALA A 58 7.31 -2.06 -3.50
C ALA A 58 8.52 -1.23 -3.98
N ILE A 59 9.31 -1.75 -4.93
CA ILE A 59 10.38 -0.97 -5.57
C ILE A 59 9.79 0.21 -6.35
N ALA A 60 8.76 -0.03 -7.17
CA ALA A 60 8.09 1.04 -7.92
C ALA A 60 7.45 2.09 -7.01
N LEU A 61 6.85 1.67 -5.88
CA LEU A 61 6.32 2.55 -4.85
C LEU A 61 7.42 3.47 -4.29
N ALA A 62 8.54 2.92 -3.82
CA ALA A 62 9.67 3.72 -3.34
C ALA A 62 10.18 4.70 -4.40
N GLN A 63 10.30 4.26 -5.66
CA GLN A 63 10.71 5.16 -6.74
C GLN A 63 9.71 6.28 -6.97
N SER A 64 8.41 6.00 -6.92
CA SER A 64 7.38 7.02 -7.08
C SER A 64 7.35 8.03 -5.92
N ILE A 65 7.56 7.57 -4.68
CA ILE A 65 7.72 8.45 -3.50
C ILE A 65 8.90 9.40 -3.72
N ARG A 66 10.07 8.87 -4.11
CA ARG A 66 11.27 9.71 -4.36
C ARG A 66 11.12 10.64 -5.55
N GLN A 67 10.49 10.19 -6.64
CA GLN A 67 10.19 11.02 -7.81
C GLN A 67 9.20 12.14 -7.51
N SER A 68 8.36 11.99 -6.47
CA SER A 68 7.47 13.07 -6.00
C SER A 68 8.21 14.17 -5.22
N GLY A 69 9.50 13.99 -4.91
CA GLY A 69 10.32 14.93 -4.14
C GLY A 69 10.39 14.64 -2.64
N SER A 70 9.68 13.61 -2.15
CA SER A 70 9.69 13.28 -0.72
C SER A 70 11.06 12.79 -0.25
N ARG A 71 11.49 13.32 0.90
CA ARG A 71 12.76 12.98 1.57
C ARG A 71 12.56 12.20 2.87
N HIS A 72 11.31 11.93 3.26
CA HIS A 72 11.02 11.18 4.47
C HIS A 72 11.54 9.74 4.40
N ASP A 73 11.62 9.13 5.57
CA ASP A 73 12.01 7.74 5.71
C ASP A 73 10.97 6.82 5.06
N MET A 74 11.45 5.66 4.63
CA MET A 74 10.63 4.62 4.02
C MET A 74 10.96 3.31 4.72
N ILE A 75 9.96 2.67 5.35
CA ILE A 75 10.11 1.41 6.08
C ILE A 75 9.36 0.31 5.32
N LEU A 76 9.99 -0.84 5.17
CA LEU A 76 9.33 -2.01 4.60
C LEU A 76 9.38 -3.14 5.63
N LEU A 77 8.20 -3.52 6.09
CA LEU A 77 8.02 -4.73 6.89
C LEU A 77 8.03 -5.94 5.94
N HIS A 78 8.73 -7.00 6.30
CA HIS A 78 8.72 -8.24 5.53
C HIS A 78 8.77 -9.50 6.40
N ASP A 79 8.26 -10.61 5.89
CA ASP A 79 8.48 -11.93 6.47
C ASP A 79 9.67 -12.66 5.79
N ASP A 80 9.86 -13.92 6.14
CA ASP A 80 10.94 -14.76 5.59
C ASP A 80 10.65 -15.28 4.18
N SER A 81 9.44 -15.06 3.65
CA SER A 81 9.13 -15.38 2.24
C SER A 81 9.87 -14.47 1.27
N ILE A 82 10.33 -13.30 1.74
CA ILE A 82 11.11 -12.36 0.95
C ILE A 82 12.59 -12.75 0.94
N LYS A 83 13.08 -13.16 -0.22
CA LYS A 83 14.43 -13.70 -0.41
C LYS A 83 15.51 -12.63 -0.24
N ASN A 84 16.71 -13.06 0.15
CA ASN A 84 17.84 -12.13 0.36
C ASN A 84 18.15 -11.26 -0.88
N LYS A 85 18.10 -11.86 -2.08
CA LYS A 85 18.26 -11.13 -3.35
C LYS A 85 17.26 -9.97 -3.46
N SER A 86 15.99 -10.22 -3.14
CA SER A 86 14.92 -9.22 -3.20
C SER A 86 15.05 -8.18 -2.10
N ARG A 87 15.46 -8.57 -0.89
CA ARG A 87 15.81 -7.63 0.20
C ARG A 87 16.89 -6.64 -0.23
N ILE A 88 17.96 -7.10 -0.89
CA ILE A 88 18.99 -6.20 -1.45
C ILE A 88 18.37 -5.18 -2.41
N GLY A 89 17.47 -5.62 -3.30
CA GLY A 89 16.78 -4.74 -4.23
C GLY A 89 15.90 -3.70 -3.53
N LEU A 90 15.18 -4.10 -2.48
CA LEU A 90 14.33 -3.22 -1.69
C LEU A 90 15.16 -2.18 -0.91
N SER A 91 16.28 -2.59 -0.29
CA SER A 91 17.22 -1.66 0.35
C SER A 91 17.84 -0.68 -0.65
N LEU A 92 18.24 -1.15 -1.83
CA LEU A 92 18.75 -0.29 -2.91
C LEU A 92 17.70 0.69 -3.43
N ALA A 93 16.41 0.37 -3.33
CA ALA A 93 15.31 1.26 -3.66
C ALA A 93 15.07 2.34 -2.60
N GLY A 94 15.68 2.20 -1.42
CA GLY A 94 15.61 3.15 -0.31
C GLY A 94 14.76 2.69 0.88
N TRP A 95 14.31 1.43 0.92
CA TRP A 95 13.57 0.89 2.05
C TRP A 95 14.48 0.51 3.22
N LYS A 96 14.16 0.98 4.42
CA LYS A 96 14.66 0.46 5.69
C LYS A 96 13.88 -0.83 6.01
N LEU A 97 14.54 -1.97 5.89
CA LEU A 97 13.88 -3.28 6.02
C LEU A 97 13.70 -3.69 7.48
N ARG A 98 12.56 -4.27 7.81
CA ARG A 98 12.28 -4.87 9.12
C ARG A 98 11.63 -6.23 8.96
N ARG A 99 12.27 -7.25 9.53
CA ARG A 99 11.65 -8.57 9.62
C ARG A 99 10.49 -8.52 10.63
N VAL A 100 9.34 -9.06 10.25
CA VAL A 100 8.18 -9.27 11.13
C VAL A 100 7.67 -10.69 11.00
N GLU A 101 7.05 -11.19 12.06
CA GLU A 101 6.33 -12.46 11.99
C GLU A 101 4.95 -12.25 11.41
N ARG A 102 4.53 -13.17 10.54
CA ARG A 102 3.19 -13.15 9.97
C ARG A 102 2.14 -13.34 11.05
N ILE A 103 1.00 -12.70 10.86
CA ILE A 103 -0.19 -12.86 11.70
C ILE A 103 -1.26 -13.54 10.86
N SER A 104 -1.75 -14.68 11.35
CA SER A 104 -2.86 -15.40 10.74
C SER A 104 -4.18 -14.67 11.03
N SER A 105 -5.05 -14.56 10.03
CA SER A 105 -6.40 -14.02 10.15
C SER A 105 -7.29 -15.10 10.81
N PRO A 106 -7.75 -14.92 12.07
CA PRO A 106 -8.38 -16.00 12.85
C PRO A 106 -9.64 -16.61 12.24
N PHE A 107 -10.35 -15.84 11.41
CA PHE A 107 -11.60 -16.24 10.76
C PHE A 107 -11.43 -16.65 9.29
N SER A 108 -10.19 -16.72 8.80
CA SER A 108 -9.92 -17.10 7.41
C SER A 108 -9.80 -18.60 7.23
N GLU A 109 -10.15 -19.10 6.05
CA GLU A 109 -9.87 -20.48 5.68
C GLU A 109 -8.36 -20.70 5.51
N LYS A 110 -7.85 -21.83 5.99
CA LYS A 110 -6.43 -22.18 5.85
C LYS A 110 -6.03 -22.28 4.37
N GLY A 111 -4.92 -21.66 3.98
CA GLY A 111 -4.45 -21.64 2.59
C GLY A 111 -5.20 -20.67 1.66
N SER A 112 -6.16 -19.92 2.19
CA SER A 112 -6.83 -18.85 1.45
C SER A 112 -5.88 -17.67 1.18
N TYR A 113 -6.25 -16.80 0.22
CA TYR A 113 -5.42 -15.65 -0.12
C TYR A 113 -5.31 -14.62 1.02
N ASN A 114 -6.27 -14.60 1.95
CA ASN A 114 -6.35 -13.65 3.06
C ASN A 114 -5.88 -14.24 4.41
N GLU A 115 -5.37 -15.48 4.41
CA GLU A 115 -4.87 -16.17 5.61
C GLU A 115 -3.88 -15.33 6.41
N TRP A 116 -3.05 -14.52 5.75
CA TRP A 116 -1.97 -13.77 6.40
C TRP A 116 -2.17 -12.25 6.37
N ASN A 117 -3.34 -11.76 5.95
CA ASN A 117 -3.58 -10.32 5.76
C ASN A 117 -3.46 -9.51 7.06
N TYR A 118 -3.73 -10.13 8.22
CA TYR A 118 -3.56 -9.47 9.52
C TYR A 118 -2.10 -9.14 9.84
N SER A 119 -1.13 -9.64 9.06
CA SER A 119 0.26 -9.19 9.15
C SER A 119 0.40 -7.67 8.96
N LYS A 120 -0.57 -7.00 8.30
CA LYS A 120 -0.64 -5.52 8.21
C LYS A 120 -0.69 -4.83 9.59
N LEU A 121 -1.24 -5.49 10.61
CA LEU A 121 -1.30 -4.94 11.97
C LEU A 121 0.10 -4.71 12.58
N ARG A 122 1.14 -5.39 12.08
CA ARG A 122 2.54 -5.18 12.50
C ARG A 122 3.03 -3.74 12.29
N VAL A 123 2.36 -2.97 11.45
CA VAL A 123 2.69 -1.55 11.21
C VAL A 123 2.60 -0.72 12.50
N TRP A 124 1.69 -1.04 13.41
CA TRP A 124 1.57 -0.34 14.71
C TRP A 124 2.75 -0.58 15.66
N GLN A 125 3.62 -1.56 15.37
CA GLN A 125 4.81 -1.83 16.19
C GLN A 125 6.03 -0.96 15.80
N ALA A 126 5.94 -0.14 14.75
CA ALA A 126 7.03 0.76 14.33
C ALA A 126 7.08 2.05 15.20
N THR A 127 7.20 1.87 16.52
CA THR A 127 7.11 2.93 17.55
C THR A 127 8.31 3.84 17.66
N ASP A 128 9.35 3.60 16.84
CA ASP A 128 10.45 4.55 16.66
C ASP A 128 10.09 5.71 15.70
N TYR A 129 8.85 5.74 15.21
CA TYR A 129 8.24 6.86 14.49
C TYR A 129 7.00 7.35 15.25
N ASP A 130 6.68 8.63 15.10
CA ASP A 130 5.52 9.26 15.72
C ASP A 130 4.30 9.22 14.78
N LYS A 131 4.54 9.17 13.46
CA LYS A 131 3.46 9.04 12.46
C LYS A 131 3.90 8.29 11.22
N LEU A 132 3.00 7.48 10.69
CA LEU A 132 3.24 6.66 9.51
C LEU A 132 2.18 6.94 8.45
N VAL A 133 2.60 6.94 7.19
CA VAL A 133 1.69 6.82 6.05
C VAL A 133 1.88 5.43 5.45
N PHE A 134 0.95 4.53 5.78
CA PHE A 134 0.91 3.20 5.20
C PHE A 134 0.42 3.26 3.75
N ILE A 135 1.10 2.56 2.85
CA ILE A 135 0.73 2.41 1.44
C ILE A 135 0.92 0.96 1.00
N ASP A 136 -0.10 0.33 0.41
CA ASP A 136 0.03 -1.02 -0.16
C ASP A 136 1.07 -1.06 -1.29
N ALA A 137 1.74 -2.21 -1.48
CA ALA A 137 2.81 -2.36 -2.48
C ALA A 137 2.32 -2.34 -3.95
N ASP A 138 1.01 -2.28 -4.20
CA ASP A 138 0.39 -2.13 -5.52
C ASP A 138 -0.07 -0.71 -5.84
N PHE A 139 0.74 0.25 -5.41
CA PHE A 139 0.45 1.66 -5.48
C PHE A 139 1.58 2.44 -6.16
N ILE A 140 1.25 3.56 -6.82
CA ILE A 140 2.25 4.58 -7.17
C ILE A 140 1.79 5.96 -6.73
N ILE A 141 2.74 6.74 -6.22
CA ILE A 141 2.58 8.16 -5.92
C ILE A 141 2.74 8.96 -7.21
N ALA A 142 1.74 9.76 -7.55
CA ALA A 142 1.75 10.63 -8.72
C ALA A 142 2.13 12.08 -8.39
N LYS A 143 1.84 12.53 -7.16
CA LYS A 143 2.20 13.85 -6.63
C LYS A 143 2.65 13.72 -5.18
N ASN A 144 3.45 14.65 -4.68
CA ASN A 144 3.89 14.63 -3.30
C ASN A 144 2.69 14.62 -2.33
N VAL A 145 2.70 13.70 -1.37
CA VAL A 145 1.65 13.56 -0.35
C VAL A 145 2.24 13.64 1.06
N ASP A 146 3.36 14.34 1.25
CA ASP A 146 3.98 14.53 2.58
C ASP A 146 3.03 15.28 3.52
N TYR A 147 2.12 16.08 2.97
CA TYR A 147 1.08 16.75 3.76
C TYR A 147 0.17 15.77 4.52
N LEU A 148 0.15 14.48 4.17
CA LEU A 148 -0.60 13.46 4.89
C LEU A 148 -0.10 13.26 6.33
N PHE A 149 1.18 13.57 6.60
CA PHE A 149 1.74 13.52 7.96
C PHE A 149 1.15 14.56 8.92
N PHE A 150 0.30 15.48 8.46
CA PHE A 150 -0.40 16.41 9.36
C PHE A 150 -1.78 15.91 9.82
N TYR A 151 -2.31 14.84 9.22
CA TYR A 151 -3.62 14.30 9.60
C TYR A 151 -3.55 13.36 10.81
N PRO A 152 -4.64 13.21 11.59
CA PRO A 152 -4.69 12.31 12.75
C PRO A 152 -4.85 10.85 12.35
N GLN A 153 -4.53 9.93 13.25
CA GLN A 153 -4.99 8.54 13.14
C GLN A 153 -6.50 8.44 13.47
N LEU A 154 -7.29 7.60 12.80
CA LEU A 154 -7.03 6.95 11.52
C LEU A 154 -7.50 7.89 10.40
N SER A 155 -6.61 8.24 9.46
CA SER A 155 -7.03 8.92 8.23
C SER A 155 -6.87 8.03 7.01
N ALA A 156 -7.89 7.94 6.16
CA ALA A 156 -7.86 7.11 4.97
C ALA A 156 -8.77 7.68 3.88
N ALA A 157 -8.70 7.14 2.66
CA ALA A 157 -9.64 7.47 1.60
C ALA A 157 -10.86 6.52 1.62
N GLY A 158 -12.06 7.06 1.38
CA GLY A 158 -13.31 6.29 1.39
C GLY A 158 -13.49 5.39 0.17
N ASN A 159 -13.79 4.10 0.38
CA ASN A 159 -14.42 3.25 -0.64
C ASN A 159 -15.84 3.77 -0.93
N ASN A 160 -16.58 4.07 0.13
CA ASN A 160 -17.91 4.68 0.06
C ASN A 160 -18.08 5.69 1.21
N ARG A 161 -19.33 6.06 1.54
CA ARG A 161 -19.63 7.01 2.62
C ARG A 161 -19.32 6.47 4.02
N VAL A 162 -19.32 5.16 4.23
CA VAL A 162 -19.16 4.55 5.56
C VAL A 162 -17.79 3.87 5.69
N LEU A 163 -17.33 3.20 4.64
CA LEU A 163 -16.13 2.37 4.65
C LEU A 163 -14.94 3.05 3.97
N PHE A 164 -13.77 2.94 4.59
CA PHE A 164 -12.49 3.34 4.00
C PHE A 164 -11.78 2.19 3.29
N ASN A 165 -10.82 2.55 2.44
CA ASN A 165 -9.88 1.64 1.81
C ASN A 165 -8.58 1.57 2.64
N SER A 166 -8.11 0.38 2.98
CA SER A 166 -6.90 0.20 3.82
C SER A 166 -5.58 0.24 3.03
N GLY A 167 -5.63 0.64 1.75
CA GLY A 167 -4.47 0.74 0.87
C GLY A 167 -3.67 2.02 1.05
N VAL A 168 -4.24 3.06 1.64
CA VAL A 168 -3.52 4.26 2.12
C VAL A 168 -4.11 4.70 3.47
N MET A 169 -3.28 4.74 4.51
CA MET A 169 -3.71 5.12 5.86
C MET A 169 -2.67 5.97 6.58
N VAL A 170 -3.10 6.96 7.34
CA VAL A 170 -2.27 7.71 8.30
C VAL A 170 -2.46 7.08 9.68
N LEU A 171 -1.35 6.68 10.29
CA LEU A 171 -1.29 5.87 11.51
C LEU A 171 -0.36 6.50 12.54
N GLU A 172 -0.66 6.26 13.81
CA GLU A 172 0.14 6.61 14.98
C GLU A 172 0.52 5.29 15.66
N PRO A 173 1.76 4.78 15.43
CA PRO A 173 2.16 3.47 15.92
C PRO A 173 2.19 3.47 17.46
N SER A 174 1.65 2.41 18.06
CA SER A 174 1.55 2.24 19.51
C SER A 174 1.56 0.75 19.84
N ALA A 175 2.44 0.35 20.76
CA ALA A 175 2.51 -1.03 21.23
C ALA A 175 1.21 -1.46 21.93
N CYS A 176 0.63 -0.58 22.78
CA CYS A 176 -0.63 -0.87 23.45
C CYS A 176 -1.78 -1.02 22.43
N LEU A 177 -1.85 -0.16 21.40
CA LEU A 177 -2.86 -0.27 20.35
C LEU A 177 -2.67 -1.53 19.50
N PHE A 178 -1.42 -1.93 19.22
CA PHE A 178 -1.14 -3.20 18.55
C PHE A 178 -1.68 -4.38 19.36
N GLU A 179 -1.42 -4.43 20.68
CA GLU A 179 -1.93 -5.48 21.56
C GLU A 179 -3.46 -5.52 21.58
N GLU A 180 -4.10 -4.36 21.64
CA GLU A 180 -5.55 -4.25 21.59
C GLU A 180 -6.11 -4.76 20.24
N LEU A 181 -5.53 -4.33 19.12
CA LEU A 181 -5.89 -4.81 17.78
C LEU A 181 -5.75 -6.34 17.71
N MET A 182 -4.68 -6.90 18.26
CA MET A 182 -4.47 -8.35 18.32
C MET A 182 -5.55 -9.06 19.16
N GLN A 183 -5.94 -8.52 20.31
CA GLN A 183 -7.02 -9.09 21.13
C GLN A 183 -8.38 -9.02 20.42
N GLN A 184 -8.68 -7.90 19.76
CA GLN A 184 -9.92 -7.72 19.02
C GLN A 184 -9.97 -8.56 17.74
N SER A 185 -8.81 -8.90 17.16
CA SER A 185 -8.70 -9.70 15.94
C SER A 185 -9.37 -11.09 16.04
N PHE A 186 -9.47 -11.63 17.27
CA PHE A 186 -10.15 -12.89 17.59
C PHE A 186 -11.65 -12.73 17.91
N LYS A 187 -12.13 -11.50 18.10
CA LYS A 187 -13.51 -11.18 18.49
C LYS A 187 -14.32 -10.59 17.34
N ILE A 188 -13.69 -9.71 16.58
CA ILE A 188 -14.31 -8.97 15.47
C ILE A 188 -14.11 -9.74 14.17
N LYS A 189 -15.22 -10.18 13.58
CA LYS A 189 -15.20 -10.84 12.27
C LYS A 189 -15.09 -9.81 11.16
N SER A 190 -14.03 -9.88 10.37
CA SER A 190 -13.87 -9.05 9.18
C SER A 190 -14.97 -9.32 8.14
N TYR A 191 -15.70 -8.28 7.72
CA TYR A 191 -16.80 -8.42 6.74
C TYR A 191 -16.34 -8.93 5.36
N ASN A 192 -15.06 -8.80 5.02
CA ASN A 192 -14.47 -9.30 3.76
C ASN A 192 -13.36 -10.35 3.98
N GLY A 193 -13.18 -10.78 5.23
CA GLY A 193 -12.13 -11.73 5.64
C GLY A 193 -10.68 -11.19 5.61
N GLY A 194 -10.46 -9.95 5.16
CA GLY A 194 -9.14 -9.32 5.09
C GLY A 194 -8.90 -8.26 6.18
N ASP A 195 -7.73 -7.62 6.13
CA ASP A 195 -7.36 -6.52 7.02
C ASP A 195 -8.32 -5.33 6.89
N GLN A 196 -8.72 -4.97 5.68
CA GLN A 196 -9.61 -3.82 5.47
C GLN A 196 -10.94 -3.99 6.20
N GLY A 197 -11.51 -5.19 6.17
CA GLY A 197 -12.78 -5.45 6.84
C GLY A 197 -12.64 -5.30 8.34
N PHE A 198 -11.65 -5.95 8.94
CA PHE A 198 -11.36 -5.83 10.37
C PHE A 198 -11.09 -4.38 10.80
N LEU A 199 -10.28 -3.64 10.04
CA LEU A 199 -9.94 -2.26 10.37
C LEU A 199 -11.15 -1.34 10.28
N ASN A 200 -12.10 -1.56 9.37
CA ASN A 200 -13.34 -0.78 9.32
C ASN A 200 -14.30 -1.09 10.47
N GLU A 201 -14.32 -2.34 10.94
CA GLU A 201 -15.12 -2.72 12.13
C GLU A 201 -14.52 -2.18 13.43
N TYR A 202 -13.18 -2.08 13.52
CA TYR A 202 -12.50 -1.54 14.69
C TYR A 202 -12.47 0.01 14.69
N PHE A 203 -12.02 0.64 13.60
CA PHE A 203 -11.96 2.10 13.47
C PHE A 203 -13.25 2.66 12.87
N VAL A 204 -14.34 2.64 13.65
CA VAL A 204 -15.64 3.18 13.22
C VAL A 204 -15.64 4.72 13.06
N TRP A 205 -14.70 5.40 13.74
CA TRP A 205 -14.42 6.82 13.57
C TRP A 205 -13.08 7.00 12.85
N TRP A 206 -13.11 7.66 11.69
CA TRP A 206 -11.92 7.91 10.88
C TRP A 206 -12.05 9.25 10.14
N HIS A 207 -10.91 9.89 9.92
CA HIS A 207 -10.84 11.15 9.19
C HIS A 207 -10.74 10.91 7.67
N ARG A 208 -11.63 11.55 6.91
CA ARG A 208 -11.77 11.29 5.48
C ARG A 208 -10.79 12.10 4.63
N LEU A 209 -9.88 11.39 3.98
CA LEU A 209 -9.00 11.95 2.95
C LEU A 209 -9.70 12.02 1.59
N SER A 210 -9.18 12.89 0.73
CA SER A 210 -9.62 12.99 -0.66
C SER A 210 -9.40 11.67 -1.40
N LYS A 211 -10.34 11.28 -2.26
CA LYS A 211 -10.19 10.13 -3.16
C LYS A 211 -8.99 10.28 -4.12
N ARG A 212 -8.48 11.50 -4.33
CA ARG A 212 -7.26 11.74 -5.13
C ARG A 212 -6.03 11.08 -4.54
N VAL A 213 -5.97 10.95 -3.21
CA VAL A 213 -4.88 10.29 -2.48
C VAL A 213 -4.85 8.79 -2.76
N ASN A 214 -6.01 8.16 -2.92
CA ASN A 214 -6.15 6.74 -3.24
C ASN A 214 -7.13 6.56 -4.41
N THR A 215 -6.65 6.85 -5.62
CA THR A 215 -7.47 6.67 -6.83
C THR A 215 -7.36 5.24 -7.32
N MET A 216 -8.42 4.45 -7.08
CA MET A 216 -8.48 3.06 -7.52
C MET A 216 -8.56 2.93 -9.04
N LYS A 217 -7.75 2.05 -9.63
CA LYS A 217 -7.82 1.63 -11.03
C LYS A 217 -9.04 0.71 -11.23
N TYR A 218 -10.24 1.27 -11.15
CA TYR A 218 -11.52 0.57 -11.31
C TYR A 218 -12.47 1.43 -12.15
N PHE A 219 -13.07 0.80 -13.16
CA PHE A 219 -13.89 1.43 -14.19
C PHE A 219 -15.31 0.85 -14.24
N GLY A 220 -15.77 0.15 -13.20
CA GLY A 220 -17.13 -0.39 -13.17
C GLY A 220 -17.44 -1.35 -14.33
N GLU A 221 -18.72 -1.61 -14.53
CA GLU A 221 -19.23 -2.46 -15.61
C GLU A 221 -19.16 -1.77 -16.98
N GLU A 222 -19.02 -2.57 -18.05
CA GLU A 222 -18.74 -2.07 -19.40
C GLU A 222 -19.83 -1.17 -19.98
N THR A 223 -21.05 -1.24 -19.44
CA THR A 223 -22.24 -0.52 -19.89
C THR A 223 -22.21 0.98 -19.62
N ASN A 224 -21.32 1.47 -18.73
CA ASN A 224 -21.37 2.85 -18.22
C ASN A 224 -20.13 3.71 -18.50
N ILE A 225 -19.09 3.18 -19.16
CA ILE A 225 -17.83 3.93 -19.34
C ILE A 225 -17.46 3.99 -20.83
N GLY A 226 -17.31 5.21 -21.33
CA GLY A 226 -16.93 5.49 -22.72
C GLY A 226 -15.62 4.81 -23.16
N PRO A 227 -15.29 4.88 -24.45
CA PRO A 227 -14.22 4.08 -25.07
C PRO A 227 -12.81 4.33 -24.50
N LYS A 228 -12.62 5.37 -23.69
CA LYS A 228 -11.36 5.69 -23.01
C LYS A 228 -11.51 5.53 -21.49
N ARG A 229 -11.02 4.42 -20.94
CA ARG A 229 -10.93 4.16 -19.50
C ARG A 229 -9.77 4.96 -18.90
N ASN A 230 -10.02 6.19 -18.48
CA ASN A 230 -9.03 7.12 -17.93
C ASN A 230 -9.34 7.47 -16.47
N LEU A 231 -8.29 7.63 -15.66
CA LEU A 231 -8.42 8.23 -14.33
C LEU A 231 -8.33 9.76 -14.41
N PRO A 232 -8.88 10.50 -13.44
CA PRO A 232 -8.78 11.96 -13.38
C PRO A 232 -7.32 12.46 -13.45
N ASP A 233 -7.11 13.61 -14.09
CA ASP A 233 -5.75 14.16 -14.29
C ASP A 233 -5.11 14.69 -13.01
N ASN A 234 -5.92 15.16 -12.06
CA ASN A 234 -5.44 15.79 -10.82
C ASN A 234 -5.22 14.80 -9.65
N LEU A 235 -5.16 13.49 -9.91
CA LEU A 235 -4.89 12.49 -8.88
C LEU A 235 -3.50 12.67 -8.22
N GLU A 236 -3.37 12.17 -7.00
CA GLU A 236 -2.14 12.23 -6.19
C GLU A 236 -1.54 10.84 -6.00
N GLY A 237 -2.37 9.79 -6.04
CA GLY A 237 -1.94 8.41 -5.95
C GLY A 237 -2.86 7.45 -6.72
N ILE A 238 -2.29 6.36 -7.24
CA ILE A 238 -3.02 5.33 -8.02
C ILE A 238 -2.87 3.96 -7.37
N HIS A 239 -4.00 3.33 -7.04
CA HIS A 239 -4.07 1.97 -6.52
C HIS A 239 -4.39 0.98 -7.64
N TYR A 240 -3.44 0.09 -7.97
CA TYR A 240 -3.54 -0.85 -9.09
C TYR A 240 -4.29 -2.12 -8.71
N LEU A 241 -5.62 -2.10 -8.84
CA LEU A 241 -6.45 -3.30 -8.73
C LEU A 241 -6.31 -4.22 -9.97
N GLY A 242 -6.77 -5.47 -9.83
CA GLY A 242 -6.67 -6.49 -10.88
C GLY A 242 -5.27 -7.12 -11.00
N ILE A 243 -4.87 -7.48 -12.22
CA ILE A 243 -3.50 -7.90 -12.51
C ILE A 243 -2.58 -6.68 -12.44
N LYS A 244 -1.49 -6.83 -11.69
CA LYS A 244 -0.52 -5.77 -11.47
C LYS A 244 0.33 -5.53 -12.73
N PRO A 245 0.71 -4.28 -13.06
CA PRO A 245 1.38 -3.96 -14.32
C PRO A 245 2.65 -4.76 -14.58
N TRP A 246 3.48 -4.99 -13.56
CA TRP A 246 4.72 -5.77 -13.67
C TRP A 246 4.49 -7.25 -14.02
N ARG A 247 3.24 -7.75 -13.91
CA ARG A 247 2.84 -9.10 -14.27
C ARG A 247 2.34 -9.25 -15.72
N CYS A 248 2.14 -8.14 -16.42
CA CYS A 248 1.80 -8.10 -17.84
C CYS A 248 3.04 -7.79 -18.67
N TYR A 249 2.96 -7.95 -20.00
CA TYR A 249 3.85 -7.25 -20.90
C TYR A 249 3.63 -5.73 -20.78
N ARG A 250 4.67 -4.94 -21.00
CA ARG A 250 4.57 -3.47 -20.91
C ARG A 250 3.72 -2.85 -22.01
N ASP A 251 3.55 -3.54 -23.13
CA ASP A 251 2.94 -3.02 -24.35
C ASP A 251 1.44 -2.72 -24.19
N TYR A 252 0.75 -3.41 -23.29
CA TYR A 252 -0.69 -3.23 -23.04
C TYR A 252 -1.10 -3.68 -21.63
N ASP A 253 -2.32 -3.34 -21.20
CA ASP A 253 -2.87 -3.81 -19.94
C ASP A 253 -3.51 -5.21 -20.08
N CYS A 254 -2.82 -6.25 -19.60
CA CYS A 254 -3.31 -7.63 -19.73
C CYS A 254 -4.60 -7.95 -18.96
N ASN A 255 -5.13 -7.02 -18.16
CA ASN A 255 -6.49 -7.13 -17.62
C ASN A 255 -7.57 -7.16 -18.72
N TRP A 256 -7.30 -6.61 -19.91
CA TRP A 256 -8.21 -6.68 -21.06
C TRP A 256 -8.51 -8.10 -21.54
N ASP A 257 -7.56 -9.01 -21.34
CA ASP A 257 -7.63 -10.38 -21.87
C ASP A 257 -8.46 -11.33 -20.98
N LEU A 258 -9.03 -10.83 -19.88
CA LEU A 258 -9.76 -11.62 -18.90
C LEU A 258 -11.12 -11.00 -18.59
N THR A 259 -12.20 -11.69 -18.94
CA THR A 259 -13.60 -11.23 -18.78
C THR A 259 -13.85 -10.56 -17.42
N THR A 260 -13.52 -11.22 -16.31
CA THR A 260 -13.78 -10.74 -14.94
C THR A 260 -12.83 -9.62 -14.49
N ARG A 261 -11.77 -9.34 -15.23
CA ARG A 261 -10.79 -8.30 -14.88
C ARG A 261 -10.83 -7.08 -15.79
N ARG A 262 -11.64 -7.12 -16.84
CA ARG A 262 -11.84 -5.98 -17.74
C ARG A 262 -12.21 -4.73 -16.95
N VAL A 263 -13.01 -4.82 -15.88
CA VAL A 263 -13.36 -3.68 -15.00
C VAL A 263 -12.15 -2.89 -14.44
N TYR A 264 -10.95 -3.46 -14.44
CA TYR A 264 -9.71 -2.80 -14.03
C TYR A 264 -8.85 -2.33 -15.21
N ALA A 265 -9.16 -2.70 -16.45
CA ALA A 265 -8.28 -2.53 -17.60
C ALA A 265 -8.24 -1.07 -18.10
N SER A 266 -7.03 -0.55 -18.31
CA SER A 266 -6.80 0.78 -18.87
C SER A 266 -5.38 0.94 -19.41
N GLU A 267 -5.28 1.27 -20.70
CA GLU A 267 -4.01 1.55 -21.36
C GLU A 267 -3.31 2.80 -20.82
N SER A 268 -4.08 3.86 -20.56
CA SER A 268 -3.51 5.12 -20.05
C SER A 268 -2.96 4.96 -18.63
N VAL A 269 -3.62 4.18 -17.78
CA VAL A 269 -3.18 3.94 -16.40
C VAL A 269 -2.03 2.93 -16.35
N ASN A 270 -2.02 1.91 -17.22
CA ASN A 270 -0.88 1.02 -17.37
C ASN A 270 0.38 1.80 -17.76
N LYS A 271 0.26 2.71 -18.75
CA LYS A 271 1.36 3.60 -19.14
C LYS A 271 1.89 4.46 -17.99
N LYS A 272 1.03 4.92 -17.05
CA LYS A 272 1.49 5.67 -15.87
C LYS A 272 2.43 4.84 -14.98
N TRP A 273 2.18 3.55 -14.79
CA TRP A 273 3.09 2.67 -14.04
C TRP A 273 4.43 2.49 -14.76
N TRP A 274 4.38 2.24 -16.07
CA TRP A 274 5.58 2.08 -16.88
C TRP A 274 6.44 3.33 -16.95
N LYS A 275 5.85 4.53 -16.85
CA LYS A 275 6.64 5.78 -16.72
C LYS A 275 7.47 5.83 -15.43
N VAL A 276 6.95 5.30 -14.31
CA VAL A 276 7.73 5.18 -13.06
C VAL A 276 8.87 4.18 -13.24
N TYR A 277 8.57 3.03 -13.86
CA TYR A 277 9.57 2.00 -14.18
C TYR A 277 10.66 2.52 -15.11
N ASP A 278 10.33 3.26 -16.16
CA ASP A 278 11.31 3.75 -17.13
C ASP A 278 12.29 4.76 -16.51
N LYS A 279 11.82 5.55 -15.54
CA LYS A 279 12.64 6.48 -14.75
C LYS A 279 13.45 5.80 -13.64
N MET A 280 13.14 4.55 -13.31
CA MET A 280 13.85 3.78 -12.28
C MET A 280 15.28 3.45 -12.73
N PRO A 281 16.30 3.52 -11.84
CA PRO A 281 17.66 3.06 -12.14
C PRO A 281 17.69 1.64 -12.73
N LYS A 282 18.53 1.40 -13.74
CA LYS A 282 18.67 0.09 -14.40
C LYS A 282 18.98 -1.05 -13.41
N LYS A 283 19.76 -0.75 -12.37
CA LYS A 283 20.06 -1.71 -11.30
C LYS A 283 18.83 -2.18 -10.54
N LEU A 284 17.76 -1.38 -10.47
CA LEU A 284 16.51 -1.73 -9.80
C LEU A 284 15.52 -2.41 -10.76
N GLN A 285 15.53 -2.04 -12.04
CA GLN A 285 14.70 -2.66 -13.08
C GLN A 285 14.86 -4.19 -13.14
N ARG A 286 16.05 -4.72 -12.81
CA ARG A 286 16.32 -6.17 -12.76
C ARG A 286 15.44 -6.95 -11.77
N TYR A 287 14.91 -6.30 -10.73
CA TYR A 287 14.02 -6.92 -9.73
C TYR A 287 12.55 -6.96 -10.18
N CYS A 288 12.27 -6.41 -11.36
CA CYS A 288 10.96 -6.34 -12.01
C CYS A 288 10.89 -7.19 -13.29
N GLY A 289 11.75 -8.21 -13.37
CA GLY A 289 11.83 -9.12 -14.51
C GLY A 289 10.58 -9.97 -14.69
N LEU A 290 10.38 -10.44 -15.92
CA LEU A 290 9.29 -11.34 -16.28
C LEU A 290 9.75 -12.79 -16.04
N THR A 291 8.94 -13.62 -15.40
CA THR A 291 9.24 -15.06 -15.25
C THR A 291 8.61 -15.86 -16.39
N ARG A 292 9.11 -17.06 -16.72
CA ARG A 292 8.48 -18.01 -17.66
C ARG A 292 7.06 -18.33 -17.24
N LYS A 293 6.77 -18.42 -15.94
CA LYS A 293 5.38 -18.62 -15.46
C LYS A 293 4.49 -17.44 -15.81
N MET A 294 4.96 -16.20 -15.64
CA MET A 294 4.21 -15.00 -16.00
C MET A 294 4.01 -14.92 -17.52
N ASP A 295 5.06 -15.15 -18.29
CA ASP A 295 5.06 -15.18 -19.76
C ASP A 295 4.01 -16.17 -20.30
N LYS A 296 4.07 -17.43 -19.85
CA LYS A 296 3.07 -18.47 -20.19
C LYS A 296 1.64 -18.09 -19.82
N ASN A 297 1.44 -17.43 -18.68
CA ASN A 297 0.11 -16.98 -18.27
C ASN A 297 -0.43 -15.90 -19.21
N ILE A 298 0.40 -14.92 -19.59
CA ILE A 298 0.01 -13.87 -20.53
C ILE A 298 -0.35 -14.49 -21.89
N GLU A 299 0.48 -15.38 -22.42
CA GLU A 299 0.19 -16.06 -23.69
C GLU A 299 -1.10 -16.89 -23.63
N LYS A 300 -1.37 -17.55 -22.50
CA LYS A 300 -2.64 -18.27 -22.28
C LYS A 300 -3.83 -17.31 -22.30
N TRP A 301 -3.73 -16.15 -21.66
CA TRP A 301 -4.80 -15.15 -21.65
C TRP A 301 -5.04 -14.57 -23.05
N MET A 302 -3.99 -14.23 -23.79
CA MET A 302 -4.09 -13.76 -25.18
C MET A 302 -4.78 -14.78 -26.09
N LYS A 303 -4.44 -16.07 -25.96
CA LYS A 303 -5.10 -17.16 -26.71
C LYS A 303 -6.58 -17.26 -26.34
N ALA A 304 -6.93 -17.20 -25.06
CA ALA A 304 -8.31 -17.24 -24.60
C ALA A 304 -9.11 -16.02 -25.10
N ALA A 305 -8.52 -14.82 -25.07
CA ALA A 305 -9.13 -13.59 -25.60
C ALA A 305 -9.39 -13.68 -27.10
N LYS A 306 -8.47 -14.30 -27.87
CA LYS A 306 -8.66 -14.57 -29.31
C LYS A 306 -9.86 -15.47 -29.56
N VAL A 307 -9.96 -16.60 -28.85
CA VAL A 307 -11.08 -17.55 -28.98
C VAL A 307 -12.40 -16.88 -28.64
N LYS A 308 -12.42 -16.00 -27.62
CA LYS A 308 -13.61 -15.23 -27.23
C LYS A 308 -13.90 -14.02 -28.13
N GLY A 309 -13.01 -13.69 -29.07
CA GLY A 309 -13.22 -12.56 -29.99
C GLY A 309 -13.22 -11.18 -29.33
N PHE A 310 -12.40 -10.95 -28.29
CA PHE A 310 -12.38 -9.64 -27.61
C PHE A 310 -11.99 -8.48 -28.56
N PRO A 311 -12.67 -7.33 -28.50
CA PRO A 311 -12.58 -6.28 -29.51
C PRO A 311 -11.19 -5.62 -29.58
N GLU A 312 -10.42 -5.61 -28.48
CA GLU A 312 -9.10 -4.99 -28.42
C GLU A 312 -8.03 -5.75 -29.22
N LYS A 313 -8.27 -7.04 -29.50
CA LYS A 313 -7.40 -7.89 -30.34
C LYS A 313 -5.92 -7.87 -29.93
N HIS A 314 -5.62 -7.77 -28.63
CA HIS A 314 -4.25 -7.70 -28.12
C HIS A 314 -3.36 -8.89 -28.53
N TRP A 315 -3.95 -10.05 -28.84
CA TRP A 315 -3.22 -11.19 -29.41
C TRP A 315 -2.58 -10.92 -30.78
N ARG A 316 -2.92 -9.82 -31.45
CA ARG A 316 -2.30 -9.36 -32.70
C ARG A 316 -1.17 -8.35 -32.48
N LEU A 317 -0.95 -7.89 -31.24
CA LEU A 317 0.12 -6.94 -30.94
C LEU A 317 1.49 -7.59 -31.11
N GLN A 318 2.42 -6.85 -31.70
CA GLN A 318 3.83 -7.18 -31.64
C GLN A 318 4.36 -6.78 -30.26
N VAL A 319 4.65 -7.78 -29.41
CA VAL A 319 5.15 -7.57 -28.05
C VAL A 319 6.60 -7.07 -28.09
N GLY A 320 6.82 -5.82 -27.69
CA GLY A 320 8.12 -5.16 -27.62
C GLY A 320 8.77 -5.19 -26.23
N ASP A 321 8.12 -5.78 -25.22
CA ASP A 321 8.67 -5.87 -23.87
C ASP A 321 10.07 -6.53 -23.83
N PRO A 322 11.13 -5.79 -23.44
CA PRO A 322 12.49 -6.33 -23.42
C PRO A 322 12.66 -7.47 -22.42
N ARG A 323 11.79 -7.56 -21.40
CA ARG A 323 11.82 -8.64 -20.41
C ARG A 323 11.44 -9.98 -21.00
N LYS A 324 10.68 -10.01 -22.11
CA LYS A 324 10.31 -11.26 -22.80
C LYS A 324 11.53 -12.02 -23.33
N ARG A 325 12.59 -11.29 -23.71
CA ARG A 325 13.85 -11.90 -24.21
C ARG A 325 14.77 -12.38 -23.08
N ASN A 326 14.56 -11.89 -21.85
CA ASN A 326 15.43 -12.11 -20.69
C ASN A 326 14.60 -12.46 -19.46
N LEU A 327 14.03 -13.67 -19.45
CA LEU A 327 13.23 -14.16 -18.33
C LEU A 327 14.11 -14.43 -17.10
N VAL A 328 13.59 -14.20 -15.88
CA VAL A 328 14.41 -14.08 -14.64
C VAL A 328 14.33 -15.25 -13.66
N ASP A 329 13.72 -16.35 -14.05
CA ASP A 329 13.47 -17.55 -13.24
C ASP A 329 14.45 -18.70 -13.45
#